data_AF-A0A3D9EN33-F1
#
_entry.id   AF-A0A3D9EN33-F1
#
_cell.length_a   1.000
_cell.length_b   1.000
_cell.length_c   1.000
_cell.angle_alpha   90.00
_cell.angle_beta   90.00
_cell.angle_gamma   90.00
#
_symmetry.space_group_name_H-M   'P 1'
#
loop_
_entity.id
_entity.type
_entity.pdbx_description
1 polymer ?
#
loop_
_entity_poly.entity_id
_entity_poly.type
_entity_poly.pdbx_seq_one_letter_code
_entity_poly.pdbx_strand_id
1 'polypeptide(L)'
;MSNSANLLGSPWSSLALHLHPSLASRRIQRCLERLADAFVPLPAPTDSLWWDEGHPLHLLLGLPRAALSGPTQEIKGHAHALLSRLVVADTLQAAALDLRAIDGLCQRLGDSTLDTAVQLEELAALPAAREQVRIIGYRDFQAALYRTLPNLSAEQPLRLRQASWRGTRLFLENDTATTLAFASIIAYARIRGIAVEVPAQIQCLRLDPAAIDRLQEAFAVYALPNAVWNHPDFIQVLLGLKLDYARLPLPAPGQDLEWLLLPSEVASTRVLSEILERLGAAEVIGYLQAL
;
A
#
# COMPACT_ATOMS: atom_id res chain seq x y z
N MET A 1 18.29 -30.39 -34.47
CA MET A 1 17.91 -29.10 -35.07
C MET A 1 16.47 -29.20 -35.54
N SER A 2 15.52 -28.82 -34.71
CA SER A 2 14.10 -28.82 -35.05
C SER A 2 13.56 -27.40 -34.95
N ASN A 3 13.14 -26.85 -36.09
CA ASN A 3 12.45 -25.58 -36.21
C ASN A 3 11.12 -25.63 -35.45
N SER A 4 11.06 -24.97 -34.29
CA SER A 4 9.82 -24.62 -33.62
C SER A 4 9.20 -23.44 -34.36
N ALA A 5 8.37 -23.74 -35.37
CA ALA A 5 7.70 -22.74 -36.16
C ALA A 5 6.78 -21.85 -35.30
N ASN A 6 6.97 -20.53 -35.45
CA ASN A 6 6.06 -19.49 -35.01
C ASN A 6 4.62 -19.78 -35.48
N LEU A 7 3.80 -20.31 -34.59
CA LEU A 7 2.35 -20.52 -34.80
C LEU A 7 1.50 -19.51 -34.00
N LEU A 8 2.06 -18.34 -33.70
CA LEU A 8 1.38 -17.25 -32.99
C LEU A 8 0.90 -16.12 -33.92
N GLY A 9 1.22 -16.20 -35.22
CA GLY A 9 0.86 -15.17 -36.22
C GLY A 9 -0.25 -15.58 -37.20
N SER A 10 -0.93 -16.71 -37.02
CA SER A 10 -1.92 -17.16 -38.01
C SER A 10 -3.30 -16.52 -37.76
N PRO A 11 -3.92 -15.86 -38.76
CA PRO A 11 -5.21 -15.17 -38.61
C PRO A 11 -6.37 -16.09 -38.19
N TRP A 12 -6.20 -17.40 -38.37
CA TRP A 12 -7.13 -18.45 -37.94
C TRP A 12 -7.18 -18.68 -36.42
N SER A 13 -6.15 -18.25 -35.66
CA SER A 13 -6.12 -18.37 -34.20
C SER A 13 -7.12 -17.44 -33.50
N SER A 14 -7.43 -16.29 -34.11
CA SER A 14 -8.44 -15.35 -33.60
C SER A 14 -9.88 -15.88 -33.74
N LEU A 15 -10.15 -16.67 -34.79
CA LEU A 15 -11.45 -17.28 -35.03
C LEU A 15 -11.71 -18.50 -34.13
N ALA A 16 -10.67 -19.24 -33.74
CA ALA A 16 -10.80 -20.36 -32.82
C ALA A 16 -11.20 -19.94 -31.40
N LEU A 17 -10.87 -18.71 -30.99
CA LEU A 17 -11.33 -18.13 -29.72
C LEU A 17 -12.85 -17.88 -29.71
N HIS A 18 -13.46 -17.68 -30.88
CA HIS A 18 -14.90 -17.41 -31.02
C HIS A 18 -15.76 -18.66 -31.19
N LEU A 19 -15.17 -19.82 -31.53
CA LEU A 19 -15.94 -21.02 -31.88
C LEU A 19 -16.11 -22.02 -30.73
N HIS A 20 -15.22 -22.02 -29.73
CA HIS A 20 -15.36 -22.85 -28.52
C HIS A 20 -14.79 -22.15 -27.28
N PRO A 21 -15.64 -21.51 -26.45
CA PRO A 21 -15.22 -20.83 -25.21
C PRO A 21 -14.37 -21.73 -24.28
N SER A 22 -14.64 -23.03 -24.29
CA SER A 22 -13.92 -24.03 -23.48
C SER A 22 -12.48 -24.29 -23.94
N LEU A 23 -12.17 -24.16 -25.24
CA LEU A 23 -10.82 -24.36 -25.77
C LEU A 23 -9.96 -23.09 -25.61
N ALA A 24 -10.58 -21.92 -25.78
CA ALA A 24 -9.99 -20.62 -25.48
C ALA A 24 -9.58 -20.54 -23.99
N SER A 25 -10.53 -20.83 -23.09
CA SER A 25 -10.30 -20.86 -21.64
C SER A 25 -9.20 -21.85 -21.24
N ARG A 26 -9.19 -23.08 -21.79
CA ARG A 26 -8.13 -24.09 -21.52
C ARG A 26 -6.74 -23.68 -22.02
N ARG A 27 -6.66 -22.85 -23.05
CA ARG A 27 -5.38 -22.33 -23.57
C ARG A 27 -4.87 -21.19 -22.70
N ILE A 28 -5.75 -20.26 -22.32
CA ILE A 28 -5.44 -19.16 -21.39
C ILE A 28 -4.99 -19.74 -20.04
N GLN A 29 -5.74 -20.71 -19.53
CA GLN A 29 -5.41 -21.43 -18.31
C GLN A 29 -4.00 -22.03 -18.38
N ARG A 30 -3.66 -22.80 -19.42
CA ARG A 30 -2.31 -23.38 -19.56
C ARG A 30 -1.20 -22.34 -19.68
N CYS A 31 -1.51 -21.18 -20.24
CA CYS A 31 -0.58 -20.05 -20.29
C CYS A 31 -0.30 -19.51 -18.89
N LEU A 32 -1.35 -19.29 -18.10
CA LEU A 32 -1.27 -18.70 -16.78
C LEU A 32 -0.84 -19.69 -15.69
N GLU A 33 -1.07 -20.99 -15.86
CA GLU A 33 -0.58 -22.05 -14.97
C GLU A 33 0.95 -22.03 -14.84
N ARG A 34 1.67 -21.59 -15.88
CA ARG A 34 3.13 -21.40 -15.82
C ARG A 34 3.56 -20.27 -14.89
N LEU A 35 2.62 -19.41 -14.51
CA LEU A 35 2.82 -18.26 -13.64
C LEU A 35 2.21 -18.48 -12.25
N ALA A 36 1.65 -19.67 -11.99
CA ALA A 36 1.00 -19.99 -10.71
C ALA A 36 1.93 -19.71 -9.52
N ASP A 37 3.18 -20.14 -9.61
CA ASP A 37 4.20 -19.96 -8.56
C ASP A 37 4.62 -18.50 -8.37
N ALA A 38 4.29 -17.62 -9.31
CA ALA A 38 4.62 -16.20 -9.20
C ALA A 38 3.58 -15.44 -8.38
N PHE A 39 2.31 -15.87 -8.32
CA PHE A 39 1.27 -15.14 -7.59
C PHE A 39 1.54 -15.17 -6.08
N VAL A 40 1.42 -14.00 -5.45
CA VAL A 40 1.63 -13.80 -4.02
C VAL A 40 0.39 -13.14 -3.44
N PRO A 41 -0.11 -13.58 -2.26
CA PRO A 41 -1.23 -12.92 -1.61
C PRO A 41 -0.89 -11.48 -1.22
N LEU A 42 -1.91 -10.63 -1.10
CA LEU A 42 -1.74 -9.32 -0.48
C LEU A 42 -1.34 -9.50 1.00
N PRO A 43 -0.34 -8.76 1.50
CA PRO A 43 0.07 -8.89 2.88
C PRO A 43 -1.04 -8.39 3.81
N ALA A 44 -1.32 -9.18 4.84
CA ALA A 44 -2.17 -8.73 5.93
C ALA A 44 -1.54 -7.50 6.61
N PRO A 45 -2.35 -6.56 7.12
CA PRO A 45 -1.84 -5.48 7.94
C PRO A 45 -1.05 -6.05 9.12
N THR A 46 0.21 -5.66 9.22
CA THR A 46 1.08 -6.04 10.33
C THR A 46 1.32 -4.85 11.24
N ASP A 47 1.52 -5.15 12.52
CA ASP A 47 1.99 -4.16 13.45
C ASP A 47 3.45 -3.82 13.15
N SER A 48 3.65 -2.63 12.59
CA SER A 48 4.96 -2.09 12.28
C SER A 48 5.14 -0.69 12.85
N LEU A 49 6.39 -0.34 13.15
CA LEU A 49 6.81 0.99 13.50
C LEU A 49 6.62 2.00 12.36
N TRP A 50 6.74 1.54 11.11
CA TRP A 50 6.80 2.42 9.94
C TRP A 50 5.44 2.56 9.25
N TRP A 51 5.10 3.79 8.87
CA TRP A 51 3.85 4.12 8.16
C TRP A 51 3.72 3.50 6.77
N ASP A 52 4.85 3.35 6.08
CA ASP A 52 4.92 2.82 4.72
C ASP A 52 4.89 1.29 4.65
N GLU A 53 4.85 0.61 5.81
CA GLU A 53 4.72 -0.85 5.89
C GLU A 53 3.30 -1.35 5.58
N GLY A 54 3.25 -2.51 4.92
CA GLY A 54 2.01 -3.08 4.41
C GLY A 54 1.63 -2.55 3.03
N HIS A 55 0.35 -2.63 2.68
CA HIS A 55 -0.13 -2.20 1.38
C HIS A 55 -0.31 -0.67 1.35
N PRO A 56 0.23 0.07 0.34
CA PRO A 56 0.41 1.51 0.42
C PRO A 56 -0.86 2.29 0.00
N LEU A 57 -1.99 1.96 0.63
CA LEU A 57 -3.32 2.54 0.32
C LEU A 57 -3.34 4.07 0.49
N HIS A 58 -2.49 4.62 1.36
CA HIS A 58 -2.37 6.06 1.55
C HIS A 58 -1.97 6.81 0.26
N LEU A 59 -1.32 6.15 -0.72
CA LEU A 59 -0.97 6.74 -2.01
C LEU A 59 -2.17 6.98 -2.93
N LEU A 60 -3.32 6.34 -2.64
CA LEU A 60 -4.57 6.58 -3.38
C LEU A 60 -5.14 7.96 -3.07
N LEU A 61 -4.84 8.51 -1.88
CA LEU A 61 -5.19 9.87 -1.54
C LEU A 61 -4.37 10.85 -2.40
N GLY A 62 -5.06 11.60 -3.26
CA GLY A 62 -4.39 12.53 -4.17
C GLY A 62 -3.68 11.84 -5.34
N LEU A 63 -4.14 10.64 -5.73
CA LEU A 63 -3.59 9.87 -6.85
C LEU A 63 -3.38 10.74 -8.12
N PRO A 64 -2.16 10.81 -8.68
CA PRO A 64 -1.90 11.59 -9.89
C PRO A 64 -2.70 11.08 -11.11
N ARG A 65 -3.15 11.99 -11.98
CA ARG A 65 -3.89 11.61 -13.21
C ARG A 65 -3.08 10.70 -14.14
N ALA A 66 -1.76 10.83 -14.13
CA ALA A 66 -0.85 10.03 -14.95
C ALA A 66 -0.36 8.74 -14.26
N ALA A 67 -0.90 8.38 -13.08
CA ALA A 67 -0.46 7.21 -12.32
C ALA A 67 -0.85 5.88 -12.99
N LEU A 68 -1.90 5.87 -13.81
CA LEU A 68 -2.41 4.67 -14.46
C LEU A 68 -1.81 4.49 -15.86
N SER A 69 -1.51 3.24 -16.19
CA SER A 69 -1.14 2.80 -17.54
C SER A 69 -2.20 1.85 -18.11
N GLY A 70 -2.24 1.67 -19.43
CA GLY A 70 -3.28 0.87 -20.10
C GLY A 70 -3.54 1.29 -21.55
N PRO A 71 -4.25 0.47 -22.33
CA PRO A 71 -4.46 0.64 -23.78
C PRO A 71 -5.29 1.88 -24.15
N THR A 72 -6.30 2.24 -23.35
CA THR A 72 -7.24 3.33 -23.68
C THR A 72 -7.25 4.42 -22.60
N GLN A 73 -7.52 5.67 -22.98
CA GLN A 73 -7.60 6.79 -22.01
C GLN A 73 -8.91 6.77 -21.22
N GLU A 74 -9.99 6.28 -21.82
CA GLU A 74 -11.31 6.19 -21.20
C GLU A 74 -11.28 5.30 -19.95
N ILE A 75 -10.74 4.08 -20.07
CA ILE A 75 -10.65 3.16 -18.94
C ILE A 75 -9.76 3.69 -17.82
N LYS A 76 -8.64 4.35 -18.16
CA LYS A 76 -7.75 4.97 -17.19
C LYS A 76 -8.41 6.13 -16.47
N GLY A 77 -9.16 6.96 -17.19
CA GLY A 77 -9.94 8.06 -16.60
C GLY A 77 -11.00 7.55 -15.64
N HIS A 78 -11.73 6.50 -16.04
CA HIS A 78 -12.75 5.88 -15.20
C HIS A 78 -12.13 5.23 -13.94
N ALA A 79 -11.08 4.42 -14.12
CA ALA A 79 -10.33 3.83 -13.01
C ALA A 79 -9.79 4.91 -12.05
N HIS A 80 -9.17 5.97 -12.57
CA HIS A 80 -8.67 7.09 -11.76
C HIS A 80 -9.77 7.72 -10.91
N ALA A 81 -10.93 8.00 -11.52
CA ALA A 81 -12.05 8.65 -10.85
C ALA A 81 -12.61 7.81 -9.67
N LEU A 82 -12.59 6.48 -9.78
CA LEU A 82 -13.00 5.59 -8.70
C LEU A 82 -11.90 5.41 -7.64
N LEU A 83 -10.67 5.13 -8.07
CA LEU A 83 -9.52 4.91 -7.18
C LEU A 83 -9.20 6.12 -6.31
N SER A 84 -9.27 7.33 -6.88
CA SER A 84 -9.02 8.59 -6.14
C SER A 84 -10.05 8.90 -5.05
N ARG A 85 -11.16 8.15 -5.00
CA ARG A 85 -12.20 8.27 -3.99
C ARG A 85 -12.18 7.15 -2.95
N LEU A 86 -11.31 6.15 -3.12
CA LEU A 86 -11.22 5.02 -2.19
C LEU A 86 -10.78 5.45 -0.79
N VAL A 87 -9.83 6.40 -0.71
CA VAL A 87 -9.29 6.88 0.55
C VAL A 87 -9.73 8.31 0.78
N VAL A 88 -10.34 8.54 1.94
CA VAL A 88 -10.77 9.85 2.42
C VAL A 88 -9.87 10.25 3.58
N ALA A 89 -9.58 11.54 3.69
CA ALA A 89 -8.80 12.10 4.78
C ALA A 89 -9.62 13.14 5.53
N ASP A 90 -9.68 12.98 6.84
CA ASP A 90 -10.25 13.95 7.78
C ASP A 90 -9.12 14.47 8.68
N THR A 91 -9.26 15.69 9.19
CA THR A 91 -8.27 16.29 10.09
C THR A 91 -8.91 16.51 11.45
N LEU A 92 -8.36 15.88 12.48
CA LEU A 92 -8.76 16.07 13.87
C LEU A 92 -7.73 16.94 14.59
N GLN A 93 -8.22 17.89 15.39
CA GLN A 93 -7.39 18.72 16.27
C GLN A 93 -7.55 18.22 17.70
N ALA A 94 -6.44 17.87 18.33
CA ALA A 94 -6.38 17.47 19.74
C ALA A 94 -5.63 18.54 20.52
N ALA A 95 -6.29 19.20 21.47
CA ALA A 95 -5.66 20.22 22.30
C ALA A 95 -4.64 19.62 23.30
N ALA A 96 -4.90 18.38 23.74
CA ALA A 96 -4.10 17.64 24.69
C ALA A 96 -4.03 16.17 24.28
N LEU A 97 -2.93 15.79 23.63
CA LEU A 97 -2.59 14.41 23.29
C LEU A 97 -1.44 13.95 24.17
N ASP A 98 -1.60 12.81 24.84
CA ASP A 98 -0.50 12.17 25.55
C ASP A 98 0.53 11.60 24.57
N LEU A 99 1.79 12.07 24.64
CA LEU A 99 2.89 11.59 23.80
C LEU A 99 3.09 10.07 23.85
N ARG A 100 2.70 9.42 24.96
CA ARG A 100 2.81 7.96 25.09
C ARG A 100 1.90 7.20 24.11
N ALA A 101 0.91 7.85 23.52
CA ALA A 101 -0.01 7.27 22.55
C ALA A 101 0.57 7.17 21.12
N ILE A 102 1.78 7.67 20.87
CA ILE A 102 2.41 7.62 19.54
C ILE A 102 3.08 6.27 19.34
N ASP A 103 2.64 5.50 18.34
CA ASP A 103 3.05 4.12 18.13
C ASP A 103 4.08 3.92 17.02
N GLY A 104 4.28 4.93 16.17
CA GLY A 104 5.09 4.78 14.97
C GLY A 104 5.55 6.07 14.34
N LEU A 105 6.25 5.93 13.21
CA LEU A 105 6.92 6.98 12.48
C LEU A 105 6.51 6.95 10.99
N CYS A 106 6.35 8.12 10.40
CA CYS A 106 5.98 8.25 8.99
C CYS A 106 7.15 8.07 8.02
N GLN A 107 8.36 8.47 8.43
CA GLN A 107 9.55 8.46 7.60
C GLN A 107 10.61 7.55 8.21
N ARG A 108 11.14 6.64 7.38
CA ARG A 108 12.30 5.82 7.72
C ARG A 108 13.56 6.66 7.81
N LEU A 109 14.47 6.20 8.64
CA LEU A 109 15.82 6.74 8.73
C LEU A 109 16.67 6.01 7.67
N GLY A 110 17.51 6.74 6.93
CA GLY A 110 18.25 6.18 5.78
C GLY A 110 19.33 5.13 6.11
N ASP A 111 19.38 4.64 7.35
CA ASP A 111 20.28 3.57 7.79
C ASP A 111 19.49 2.27 7.92
N SER A 112 19.82 1.30 7.06
CA SER A 112 19.15 0.00 6.97
C SER A 112 19.22 -0.83 8.26
N THR A 113 20.13 -0.52 9.18
CA THR A 113 20.18 -1.19 10.49
C THR A 113 19.02 -0.82 11.39
N LEU A 114 18.33 0.28 11.09
CA LEU A 114 17.18 0.81 11.84
C LEU A 114 15.86 0.19 11.39
N ASP A 115 15.83 -0.43 10.21
CA ASP A 115 14.61 -1.00 9.60
C ASP A 115 14.08 -2.24 10.35
N THR A 116 14.90 -2.87 11.20
CA THR A 116 14.49 -4.04 11.99
C THR A 116 13.71 -3.69 13.25
N ALA A 117 13.70 -2.41 13.66
CA ALA A 117 12.99 -1.97 14.85
C ALA A 117 11.48 -2.04 14.66
N VAL A 118 10.79 -2.68 15.60
CA VAL A 118 9.33 -2.84 15.61
C VAL A 118 8.67 -1.83 16.55
N GLN A 119 9.43 -1.29 17.51
CA GLN A 119 8.94 -0.36 18.54
C GLN A 119 9.88 0.84 18.72
N LEU A 120 9.34 1.95 19.24
CA LEU A 120 10.11 3.17 19.51
C LEU A 120 11.17 2.96 20.60
N GLU A 121 10.89 2.06 21.54
CA GLU A 121 11.78 1.66 22.63
C GLU A 121 13.05 0.99 22.10
N GLU A 122 12.94 0.23 21.00
CA GLU A 122 14.09 -0.40 20.34
C GLU A 122 14.97 0.65 19.66
N LEU A 123 14.36 1.62 18.96
CA LEU A 123 15.10 2.76 18.41
C LEU A 123 15.81 3.55 19.51
N ALA A 124 15.14 3.80 20.64
CA ALA A 124 15.71 4.50 21.77
C ALA A 124 16.89 3.75 22.43
N ALA A 125 16.94 2.43 22.31
CA ALA A 125 18.00 1.60 22.87
C ALA A 125 19.31 1.66 22.04
N LEU A 126 19.24 2.10 20.78
CA LEU A 126 20.38 2.13 19.87
C LEU A 126 21.47 3.12 20.32
N PRO A 127 22.74 2.85 20.00
CA PRO A 127 23.84 3.78 20.29
C PRO A 127 23.62 5.16 19.69
N ALA A 128 23.15 5.23 18.44
CA ALA A 128 22.89 6.50 17.74
C ALA A 128 21.84 7.38 18.45
N ALA A 129 20.82 6.77 19.08
CA ALA A 129 19.83 7.50 19.85
C ALA A 129 20.44 8.14 21.10
N ARG A 130 21.36 7.42 21.78
CA ARG A 130 22.07 7.93 22.97
C ARG A 130 23.04 9.05 22.65
N GLU A 131 23.65 9.02 21.47
CA GLU A 131 24.49 10.12 20.96
C GLU A 131 23.67 11.39 20.72
N GLN A 132 22.44 11.24 20.24
CA GLN A 132 21.55 12.37 20.03
C GLN A 132 21.02 12.94 21.35
N VAL A 133 20.47 12.09 22.23
CA VAL A 133 19.93 12.47 23.53
C VAL A 133 20.16 11.35 24.55
N ARG A 134 20.73 11.71 25.70
CA ARG A 134 20.87 10.82 26.85
C ARG A 134 19.96 11.26 27.98
N ILE A 135 18.89 10.51 28.22
CA ILE A 135 17.93 10.78 29.30
C ILE A 135 18.23 9.88 30.49
N ILE A 136 18.72 10.44 31.60
CA ILE A 136 19.01 9.70 32.83
C ILE A 136 17.96 10.02 33.90
N GLY A 137 17.59 11.29 34.01
CA GLY A 137 16.58 11.77 34.94
C GLY A 137 15.53 12.70 34.32
N TYR A 138 14.60 13.15 35.15
CA TYR A 138 13.50 14.02 34.72
C TYR A 138 13.99 15.37 34.15
N ARG A 139 15.08 15.92 34.68
CA ARG A 139 15.68 17.17 34.15
C ARG A 139 16.16 16.99 32.71
N ASP A 140 16.82 15.87 32.41
CA ASP A 140 17.31 15.55 31.07
C ASP A 140 16.12 15.32 30.12
N PHE A 141 15.07 14.68 30.62
CA PHE A 141 13.84 14.46 29.86
C PHE A 141 13.17 15.79 29.45
N GLN A 142 13.03 16.73 30.39
CA GLN A 142 12.50 18.06 30.08
C GLN A 142 13.38 18.80 29.07
N ALA A 143 14.70 18.80 29.27
CA ALA A 143 15.64 19.45 28.36
C ALA A 143 15.58 18.84 26.95
N ALA A 144 15.48 17.51 26.84
CA ALA A 144 15.29 16.79 25.59
C ALA A 144 13.98 17.20 24.91
N LEU A 145 12.86 17.20 25.66
CA LEU A 145 11.55 17.58 25.16
C LEU A 145 11.58 18.98 24.55
N TYR A 146 12.06 19.99 25.28
CA TYR A 146 12.11 21.37 24.78
C TYR A 146 13.07 21.55 23.59
N ARG A 147 14.17 20.80 23.55
CA ARG A 147 15.12 20.87 22.42
C ARG A 147 14.55 20.24 21.15
N THR A 148 13.82 19.15 21.29
CA THR A 148 13.24 18.40 20.17
C THR A 148 11.95 19.06 19.67
N LEU A 149 11.21 19.73 20.56
CA LEU A 149 9.93 20.40 20.28
C LEU A 149 9.95 21.89 20.64
N PRO A 150 10.86 22.70 20.07
CA PRO A 150 11.07 24.08 20.51
C PRO A 150 9.87 25.00 20.18
N ASN A 151 9.13 24.70 19.12
CA ASN A 151 8.03 25.54 18.63
C ASN A 151 6.64 24.97 18.94
N LEU A 152 6.57 23.89 19.75
CA LEU A 152 5.31 23.21 20.04
C LEU A 152 4.31 24.18 20.67
N SER A 153 3.20 24.38 19.97
CA SER A 153 2.14 25.31 20.36
C SER A 153 0.84 24.91 19.67
N ALA A 154 -0.28 25.55 20.02
CA ALA A 154 -1.53 25.33 19.31
C ALA A 154 -1.46 25.72 17.82
N GLU A 155 -0.59 26.66 17.46
CA GLU A 155 -0.37 27.10 16.06
C GLU A 155 0.61 26.17 15.31
N GLN A 156 1.49 25.49 16.04
CA GLN A 156 2.41 24.50 15.51
C GLN A 156 2.26 23.19 16.30
N PRO A 157 1.12 22.49 16.13
CA PRO A 157 0.86 21.25 16.82
C PRO A 157 1.71 20.12 16.26
N LEU A 158 1.86 19.05 17.04
CA LEU A 158 2.45 17.82 16.57
C LEU A 158 1.63 17.24 15.42
N ARG A 159 2.26 16.88 14.30
CA ARG A 159 1.55 16.31 13.16
C ARG A 159 1.61 14.80 13.20
N LEU A 160 0.44 14.18 13.16
CA LEU A 160 0.28 12.73 13.24
C LEU A 160 -0.57 12.22 12.08
N ARG A 161 -0.40 10.95 11.76
CA ARG A 161 -1.23 10.20 10.83
C ARG A 161 -1.84 8.99 11.52
N GLN A 162 -3.03 8.67 11.05
CA GLN A 162 -3.76 7.47 11.42
C GLN A 162 -4.42 6.90 10.16
N ALA A 163 -4.54 5.59 10.08
CA ALA A 163 -5.27 4.92 9.00
C ALA A 163 -6.22 3.89 9.59
N SER A 164 -7.46 3.81 9.09
CA SER A 164 -8.46 2.84 9.56
C SER A 164 -7.96 1.40 9.45
N TRP A 165 -7.28 1.06 8.35
CA TRP A 165 -6.68 -0.25 8.10
C TRP A 165 -5.43 -0.56 8.95
N ARG A 166 -5.00 0.38 9.81
CA ARG A 166 -3.93 0.20 10.81
C ARG A 166 -4.46 0.33 12.24
N GLY A 167 -5.79 0.26 12.42
CA GLY A 167 -6.45 0.37 13.70
C GLY A 167 -6.32 1.76 14.32
N THR A 168 -6.12 1.81 15.64
CA THR A 168 -6.10 3.07 16.41
C THR A 168 -4.71 3.70 16.52
N ARG A 169 -3.71 3.17 15.80
CA ARG A 169 -2.31 3.55 15.97
C ARG A 169 -2.00 4.94 15.42
N LEU A 170 -1.15 5.67 16.13
CA LEU A 170 -0.72 7.02 15.75
C LEU A 170 0.73 7.04 15.26
N PHE A 171 0.93 7.60 14.07
CA PHE A 171 2.24 7.71 13.44
C PHE A 171 2.69 9.16 13.38
N LEU A 172 3.87 9.45 13.89
CA LEU A 172 4.44 10.80 13.89
C LEU A 172 4.92 11.18 12.48
N GLU A 173 4.54 12.36 12.00
CA GLU A 173 5.24 13.01 10.88
C GLU A 173 6.60 13.49 11.37
N ASN A 174 7.57 12.58 11.37
CA ASN A 174 8.88 12.79 11.95
C ASN A 174 9.86 13.43 10.96
N ASP A 175 10.86 14.11 11.52
CA ASP A 175 12.02 14.65 10.80
C ASP A 175 13.28 13.83 11.15
N THR A 176 14.10 13.54 10.14
CA THR A 176 15.31 12.71 10.29
C THR A 176 16.23 13.25 11.38
N ALA A 177 16.36 14.57 11.52
CA ALA A 177 17.29 15.16 12.48
C ALA A 177 16.82 15.04 13.93
N THR A 178 15.54 14.75 14.20
CA THR A 178 14.95 14.71 15.56
C THR A 178 14.33 13.37 15.94
N THR A 179 14.21 12.43 14.99
CA THR A 179 13.50 11.16 15.17
C THR A 179 14.00 10.30 16.33
N LEU A 180 15.33 10.08 16.46
CA LEU A 180 15.83 9.21 17.54
C LEU A 180 15.68 9.87 18.91
N ALA A 181 15.88 11.19 19.02
CA ALA A 181 15.58 11.95 20.22
C ALA A 181 14.10 11.80 20.63
N PHE A 182 13.18 11.88 19.66
CA PHE A 182 11.75 11.66 19.89
C PHE A 182 11.45 10.25 20.40
N ALA A 183 12.05 9.23 19.78
CA ALA A 183 11.91 7.85 20.23
C ALA A 183 12.40 7.69 21.68
N SER A 184 13.53 8.30 22.05
CA SER A 184 14.04 8.30 23.43
C SER A 184 13.10 9.00 24.42
N ILE A 185 12.50 10.13 24.03
CA ILE A 185 11.52 10.87 24.85
C ILE A 185 10.28 10.01 25.10
N ILE A 186 9.69 9.43 24.05
CA ILE A 186 8.49 8.59 24.16
C ILE A 186 8.77 7.34 24.99
N ALA A 187 9.87 6.64 24.71
CA ALA A 187 10.29 5.47 25.46
C ALA A 187 10.47 5.78 26.96
N TYR A 188 11.15 6.89 27.29
CA TYR A 188 11.32 7.30 28.68
C TYR A 188 9.97 7.63 29.36
N ALA A 189 9.09 8.37 28.68
CA ALA A 189 7.77 8.74 29.19
C ALA A 189 6.92 7.49 29.48
N ARG A 190 6.95 6.48 28.60
CA ARG A 190 6.27 5.20 28.81
C ARG A 190 6.85 4.42 29.98
N ILE A 191 8.17 4.22 30.01
CA ILE A 191 8.86 3.47 31.07
C ILE A 191 8.62 4.10 32.46
N ARG A 192 8.55 5.43 32.54
CA ARG A 192 8.35 6.15 33.81
C ARG A 192 6.90 6.53 34.08
N GLY A 193 5.96 6.21 33.19
CA GLY A 193 4.56 6.55 33.34
C GLY A 193 4.26 8.05 33.35
N ILE A 194 5.11 8.87 32.73
CA ILE A 194 4.98 10.33 32.70
C ILE A 194 4.04 10.71 31.56
N ALA A 195 2.87 11.25 31.88
CA ALA A 195 1.98 11.83 30.90
C ALA A 195 2.52 13.20 30.47
N VAL A 196 2.67 13.41 29.16
CA VAL A 196 3.00 14.71 28.58
C VAL A 196 1.96 15.01 27.52
N GLU A 197 1.11 15.98 27.83
CA GLU A 197 0.05 16.41 26.93
C GLU A 197 0.57 17.50 26.00
N VAL A 198 0.39 17.29 24.70
CA VAL A 198 0.81 18.21 23.65
C VAL A 198 -0.33 18.50 22.69
N PRO A 199 -0.40 19.70 22.08
CA PRO A 199 -1.32 19.95 20.98
C PRO A 199 -0.92 19.10 19.78
N ALA A 200 -1.88 18.45 19.13
CA ALA A 200 -1.66 17.59 17.97
C ALA A 200 -2.72 17.79 16.89
N GLN A 201 -2.30 17.67 15.64
CA GLN A 201 -3.13 17.60 14.45
C GLN A 201 -3.00 16.20 13.86
N ILE A 202 -4.10 15.48 13.76
CA ILE A 202 -4.13 14.09 13.31
C ILE A 202 -4.84 14.04 11.96
N GLN A 203 -4.11 13.60 10.93
CA GLN A 203 -4.69 13.26 9.64
C GLN A 203 -5.20 11.81 9.71
N CYS A 204 -6.51 11.64 9.70
CA CYS A 204 -7.19 10.36 9.77
C CYS A 204 -7.58 9.91 8.36
N LEU A 205 -6.87 8.90 7.85
CA LEU A 205 -7.17 8.26 6.58
C LEU A 205 -8.14 7.10 6.81
N ARG A 206 -9.14 6.99 5.94
CA ARG A 206 -10.12 5.91 5.98
C ARG A 206 -10.48 5.44 4.58
N LEU A 207 -10.79 4.16 4.46
CA LEU A 207 -11.43 3.62 3.27
C LEU A 207 -12.90 4.07 3.24
N ASP A 208 -13.41 4.50 2.08
CA ASP A 208 -14.83 4.76 1.84
C ASP A 208 -15.50 3.46 1.35
N PRO A 209 -16.34 2.79 2.17
CA PRO A 209 -17.01 1.55 1.76
C PRO A 209 -17.84 1.74 0.50
N ALA A 210 -18.52 2.88 0.36
CA ALA A 210 -19.31 3.15 -0.83
C ALA A 210 -18.45 3.36 -2.08
N ALA A 211 -17.19 3.78 -1.92
CA ALA A 211 -16.24 3.83 -3.04
C ALA A 211 -15.72 2.45 -3.41
N ILE A 212 -15.53 1.56 -2.44
CA ILE A 212 -15.19 0.15 -2.68
C ILE A 212 -16.31 -0.53 -3.47
N ASP A 213 -17.57 -0.35 -3.07
CA ASP A 213 -18.73 -0.93 -3.77
C ASP A 213 -18.81 -0.45 -5.22
N ARG A 214 -18.66 0.87 -5.45
CA ARG A 214 -18.62 1.44 -6.81
C ARG A 214 -17.44 0.92 -7.64
N LEU A 215 -16.29 0.67 -7.01
CA LEU A 215 -15.14 0.09 -7.68
C LEU A 215 -15.42 -1.37 -8.07
N GLN A 216 -16.02 -2.16 -7.18
CA GLN A 216 -16.41 -3.54 -7.43
C GLN A 216 -17.43 -3.67 -8.58
N GLU A 217 -18.42 -2.77 -8.61
CA GLU A 217 -19.42 -2.72 -9.69
C GLU A 217 -18.76 -2.48 -11.06
N ALA A 218 -17.76 -1.61 -11.12
CA ALA A 218 -17.12 -1.21 -12.37
C ALA A 218 -15.96 -2.13 -12.80
N PHE A 219 -15.18 -2.67 -11.86
CA PHE A 219 -13.94 -3.39 -12.14
C PHE A 219 -13.75 -4.64 -11.27
N ALA A 220 -13.26 -5.71 -11.90
CA ALA A 220 -12.55 -6.79 -11.20
C ALA A 220 -11.09 -6.35 -11.00
N VAL A 221 -10.60 -6.40 -9.76
CA VAL A 221 -9.29 -5.85 -9.39
C VAL A 221 -8.40 -6.93 -8.77
N TYR A 222 -7.23 -7.16 -9.36
CA TYR A 222 -6.24 -8.12 -8.87
C TYR A 222 -4.88 -7.46 -8.68
N ALA A 223 -4.19 -7.78 -7.59
CA ALA A 223 -2.81 -7.37 -7.37
C ALA A 223 -1.88 -8.42 -7.98
N LEU A 224 -1.10 -7.99 -8.98
CA LEU A 224 -0.23 -8.85 -9.76
C LEU A 224 1.24 -8.50 -9.51
N PRO A 225 2.11 -9.50 -9.28
CA PRO A 225 3.55 -9.29 -9.24
C PRO A 225 4.09 -8.77 -10.57
N ASN A 226 5.13 -7.93 -10.52
CA ASN A 226 5.80 -7.45 -11.74
C ASN A 226 6.32 -8.58 -12.63
N ALA A 227 6.72 -9.72 -12.04
CA ALA A 227 7.10 -10.93 -12.78
C ALA A 227 5.97 -11.44 -13.71
N VAL A 228 4.71 -11.34 -13.28
CA VAL A 228 3.54 -11.70 -14.09
C VAL A 228 3.34 -10.68 -15.22
N TRP A 229 3.46 -9.38 -14.91
CA TRP A 229 3.34 -8.30 -15.90
C TRP A 229 4.38 -8.37 -17.02
N ASN A 230 5.59 -8.80 -16.70
CA ASN A 230 6.68 -8.91 -17.68
C ASN A 230 6.69 -10.24 -18.43
N HIS A 231 5.82 -11.19 -18.06
CA HIS A 231 5.81 -12.50 -18.70
C HIS A 231 5.07 -12.45 -20.05
N PRO A 232 5.69 -12.90 -21.17
CA PRO A 232 5.09 -12.83 -22.50
C PRO A 232 3.72 -13.51 -22.59
N ASP A 233 3.56 -14.66 -21.93
CA ASP A 233 2.30 -15.41 -21.92
C ASP A 233 1.13 -14.59 -21.35
N PHE A 234 1.38 -13.79 -20.30
CA PHE A 234 0.34 -12.94 -19.70
C PHE A 234 -0.08 -11.81 -20.66
N ILE A 235 0.89 -11.15 -21.28
CA ILE A 235 0.64 -10.11 -22.29
C ILE A 235 -0.12 -10.68 -23.50
N GLN A 236 0.24 -11.86 -23.97
CA GLN A 236 -0.47 -12.55 -25.06
C GLN A 236 -1.92 -12.88 -24.70
N VAL A 237 -2.22 -13.21 -23.44
CA VAL A 237 -3.59 -13.41 -22.96
C VAL A 237 -4.39 -12.09 -23.02
N LEU A 238 -3.84 -10.98 -22.50
CA LEU A 238 -4.51 -9.68 -22.54
C LEU A 238 -4.80 -9.22 -23.98
N LEU A 239 -3.81 -9.36 -24.86
CA LEU A 239 -3.95 -9.01 -26.29
C LEU A 239 -4.91 -9.94 -27.02
N GLY A 240 -4.84 -11.25 -26.76
CA GLY A 240 -5.69 -12.26 -27.40
C GLY A 240 -7.16 -12.12 -27.02
N LEU A 241 -7.43 -11.72 -25.76
CA LEU A 241 -8.78 -11.41 -25.28
C LEU A 241 -9.26 -10.01 -25.67
N LYS A 242 -8.38 -9.16 -26.22
CA LYS A 242 -8.65 -7.74 -26.53
C LYS A 242 -9.25 -6.99 -25.34
N LEU A 243 -8.76 -7.27 -24.14
CA LEU A 243 -9.26 -6.64 -22.93
C LEU A 243 -8.70 -5.22 -22.82
N ASP A 244 -9.59 -4.26 -22.64
CA ASP A 244 -9.21 -3.00 -22.03
C ASP A 244 -8.90 -3.24 -20.56
N TYR A 245 -7.84 -2.63 -20.05
CA TYR A 245 -7.48 -2.70 -18.64
C TYR A 245 -6.85 -1.38 -18.16
N ALA A 246 -6.84 -1.15 -16.86
CA ALA A 246 -5.98 -0.15 -16.25
C ALA A 246 -4.98 -0.85 -15.31
N ARG A 247 -3.75 -0.35 -15.29
CA ARG A 247 -2.66 -0.85 -14.45
C ARG A 247 -2.20 0.27 -13.52
N LEU A 248 -2.24 0.01 -12.22
CA LEU A 248 -1.78 0.93 -11.18
C LEU A 248 -0.54 0.35 -10.47
N PRO A 249 0.66 0.92 -10.68
CA PRO A 249 1.80 0.61 -9.84
C PRO A 249 1.62 1.26 -8.46
N LEU A 250 1.70 0.44 -7.40
CA LEU A 250 1.64 0.89 -6.02
C LEU A 250 2.93 0.47 -5.30
N PRO A 251 3.98 1.31 -5.32
CA PRO A 251 5.25 0.94 -4.72
C PRO A 251 5.12 0.84 -3.20
N ALA A 252 5.51 -0.30 -2.63
CA ALA A 252 5.67 -0.49 -1.19
C ALA A 252 7.01 -1.18 -0.88
N PRO A 253 7.65 -0.88 0.26
CA PRO A 253 8.85 -1.59 0.69
C PRO A 253 8.61 -3.11 0.70
N GLY A 254 9.49 -3.85 0.03
CA GLY A 254 9.41 -5.31 -0.03
C GLY A 254 8.23 -5.90 -0.83
N GLN A 255 7.44 -5.08 -1.52
CA GLN A 255 6.32 -5.51 -2.35
C GLN A 255 6.45 -4.97 -3.77
N ASP A 256 6.35 -5.86 -4.75
CA ASP A 256 6.37 -5.54 -6.17
C ASP A 256 5.05 -5.95 -6.82
N LEU A 257 3.94 -5.43 -6.26
CA LEU A 257 2.58 -5.71 -6.68
C LEU A 257 1.97 -4.49 -7.37
N GLU A 258 1.28 -4.74 -8.47
CA GLU A 258 0.58 -3.70 -9.22
C GLU A 258 -0.84 -4.14 -9.50
N TRP A 259 -1.80 -3.23 -9.35
CA TRP A 259 -3.20 -3.55 -9.53
C TRP A 259 -3.56 -3.59 -11.02
N LEU A 260 -4.13 -4.70 -11.44
CA LEU A 260 -4.84 -4.87 -12.70
C LEU A 260 -6.33 -4.59 -12.46
N LEU A 261 -6.88 -3.62 -13.17
CA LEU A 261 -8.31 -3.33 -13.20
C LEU A 261 -8.89 -3.78 -14.54
N LEU A 262 -9.84 -4.70 -14.51
CA LEU A 262 -10.54 -5.24 -15.68
C LEU A 262 -12.02 -4.81 -15.63
N PRO A 263 -12.61 -4.24 -16.69
CA PRO A 263 -14.01 -3.82 -16.68
C PRO A 263 -14.95 -5.01 -16.45
N SER A 264 -15.83 -4.90 -15.45
CA SER A 264 -16.72 -5.98 -15.04
C SER A 264 -17.79 -6.31 -16.09
N GLU A 265 -18.17 -5.34 -16.93
CA GLU A 265 -19.21 -5.51 -17.97
C GLU A 265 -18.78 -6.41 -19.14
N VAL A 266 -17.47 -6.71 -19.26
CA VAL A 266 -16.92 -7.45 -20.39
C VAL A 266 -16.89 -8.95 -20.09
N ALA A 267 -17.52 -9.77 -20.94
CA ALA A 267 -17.60 -11.22 -20.71
C ALA A 267 -16.24 -11.94 -20.62
N SER A 268 -15.23 -11.46 -21.36
CA SER A 268 -13.86 -12.02 -21.28
C SER A 268 -13.15 -11.69 -19.97
N THR A 269 -13.53 -10.61 -19.27
CA THR A 269 -13.04 -10.30 -17.92
C THR A 269 -13.38 -11.44 -16.97
N ARG A 270 -14.63 -11.92 -16.99
CA ARG A 270 -15.07 -13.01 -16.12
C ARG A 270 -14.24 -14.28 -16.31
N VAL A 271 -13.93 -14.65 -17.56
CA VAL A 271 -13.12 -15.83 -17.87
C VAL A 271 -11.70 -15.67 -17.31
N LEU A 272 -11.11 -14.48 -17.43
CA LEU A 272 -9.78 -14.21 -16.89
C LEU A 272 -9.79 -14.19 -15.36
N SER A 273 -10.77 -13.53 -14.74
CA SER A 273 -11.00 -13.49 -13.30
C SER A 273 -11.07 -14.89 -12.67
N GLU A 274 -11.93 -15.77 -13.21
CA GLU A 274 -12.08 -17.15 -12.70
C GLU A 274 -10.75 -17.94 -12.78
N ILE A 275 -9.93 -17.67 -13.81
CA ILE A 275 -8.62 -18.31 -13.94
C ILE A 275 -7.62 -17.72 -12.95
N LEU A 276 -7.56 -16.40 -12.80
CA LEU A 276 -6.66 -15.70 -11.88
C LEU A 276 -6.91 -16.11 -10.43
N GLU A 277 -8.18 -16.14 -10.00
CA GLU A 277 -8.57 -16.58 -8.66
C GLU A 277 -8.14 -18.02 -8.38
N ARG A 278 -8.37 -18.94 -9.33
CA ARG A 278 -7.96 -20.34 -9.18
C ARG A 278 -6.43 -20.51 -9.10
N LEU A 279 -5.68 -19.61 -9.74
CA LEU A 279 -4.21 -19.61 -9.69
C LEU A 279 -3.65 -18.86 -8.48
N GLY A 280 -4.51 -18.33 -7.61
CA GLY A 280 -4.09 -17.66 -6.38
C GLY A 280 -3.69 -16.19 -6.56
N ALA A 281 -4.12 -15.54 -7.66
CA ALA A 281 -3.96 -14.10 -7.79
C ALA A 281 -4.70 -13.38 -6.65
N ALA A 282 -4.06 -12.36 -6.07
CA ALA A 282 -4.63 -11.65 -4.94
C ALA A 282 -5.77 -10.74 -5.39
N GLU A 283 -6.99 -11.05 -4.97
CA GLU A 283 -8.19 -10.26 -5.23
C GLU A 283 -8.21 -9.04 -4.28
N VAL A 284 -8.36 -7.84 -4.84
CA VAL A 284 -8.14 -6.58 -4.12
C VAL A 284 -9.41 -6.08 -3.43
N ILE A 285 -10.59 -6.26 -4.01
CA ILE A 285 -11.84 -5.73 -3.43
C ILE A 285 -12.14 -6.41 -2.10
N GLY A 286 -12.09 -7.74 -2.05
CA GLY A 286 -12.26 -8.53 -0.84
C GLY A 286 -11.19 -8.23 0.20
N TYR A 287 -9.95 -7.95 -0.22
CA TYR A 287 -8.92 -7.43 0.68
C TYR A 287 -9.33 -6.09 1.29
N LEU A 288 -9.75 -5.11 0.47
CA LEU A 288 -10.17 -3.79 0.94
C LEU A 288 -11.40 -3.84 1.87
N GLN A 289 -12.34 -4.75 1.60
CA GLN A 289 -13.54 -4.95 2.44
C GLN A 289 -13.21 -5.60 3.80
N ALA A 290 -12.08 -6.30 3.91
CA ALA A 290 -11.65 -6.96 5.15
C ALA A 290 -10.84 -6.04 6.09
N LEU A 291 -10.49 -4.82 5.65
CA LEU A 291 -9.72 -3.82 6.40
C LEU A 291 -10.62 -2.86 7.19
#